data_AF-A0A388QS56-F1
#
_entry.id   AF-A0A388QS56-F1
#
_cell.length_a   1.000
_cell.length_b   1.000
_cell.length_c   1.000
_cell.angle_alpha   90.00
_cell.angle_beta   90.00
_cell.angle_gamma   90.00
#
_symmetry.space_group_name_H-M   'P 1'
#
loop_
_entity.id
_entity.type
_entity.pdbx_description
1 polymer ?
#
loop_
_entity_poly.entity_id
_entity_poly.type
_entity_poly.pdbx_seq_one_letter_code
_entity_poly.pdbx_strand_id
1 'polypeptide(L)'
;MTTHHPLTKYARLWLALAPNLLLVALAWFWPHDGEDRGPALLSIAGHQHFILLHFPIAILMIVPFFEIWDRHTEASLLIRRLSLLGAVSIWATCLFGLLEARFNGGDYTGLDQHLWLGIAASFVAAGAWLLIFQSWRVRVIAQLAAVAVMTIAAHIGGAKVHGDLFKPNAEAVKAAEPKAATDHPPIPLG
;
A
#
# COMPACT_ATOMS: atom_id res chain seq x y z
N MET A 1 13.42 -35.45 6.38
CA MET A 1 14.40 -34.37 6.65
C MET A 1 14.83 -33.76 5.32
N THR A 2 14.22 -32.65 4.92
CA THR A 2 14.63 -31.91 3.71
C THR A 2 15.83 -31.04 4.05
N THR A 3 16.98 -31.34 3.44
CA THR A 3 18.20 -30.55 3.58
C THR A 3 17.99 -29.17 2.94
N HIS A 4 17.78 -28.14 3.76
CA HIS A 4 17.76 -26.76 3.28
C HIS A 4 19.19 -26.36 2.89
N HIS A 5 19.55 -26.55 1.63
CA HIS A 5 20.87 -26.18 1.12
C HIS A 5 21.07 -24.66 1.29
N PRO A 6 22.19 -24.19 1.89
CA PRO A 6 22.37 -22.78 2.22
C PRO A 6 22.26 -21.84 1.01
N LEU A 7 22.63 -22.30 -0.20
CA LEU A 7 22.39 -21.55 -1.44
C LEU A 7 20.91 -21.16 -1.62
N THR A 8 19.95 -21.99 -1.21
CA THR A 8 18.51 -21.68 -1.36
C THR A 8 18.05 -20.56 -0.43
N LYS A 9 18.67 -20.42 0.76
CA LYS A 9 18.36 -19.32 1.69
C LYS A 9 18.85 -17.99 1.14
N TYR A 10 20.09 -17.95 0.66
CA TYR A 10 20.66 -16.76 0.05
C TYR A 10 19.92 -16.37 -1.24
N ALA A 11 19.53 -17.36 -2.07
CA ALA A 11 18.73 -17.10 -3.26
C ALA A 11 17.39 -16.43 -2.93
N ARG A 12 16.66 -16.94 -1.94
CA ARG A 12 15.38 -16.32 -1.50
C ARG A 12 15.56 -14.91 -0.95
N LEU A 13 16.62 -14.68 -0.18
CA LEU A 13 16.95 -13.35 0.33
C LEU A 13 17.22 -12.37 -0.82
N TRP A 14 18.02 -12.76 -1.81
CA TRP A 14 18.28 -11.93 -2.98
C TRP A 14 17.04 -11.70 -3.85
N LEU A 15 16.18 -12.70 -3.99
CA LEU A 15 14.88 -12.54 -4.68
C LEU A 15 13.98 -11.53 -3.98
N ALA A 16 14.05 -11.40 -2.65
CA ALA A 16 13.32 -10.38 -1.90
C ALA A 16 14.01 -9.00 -1.97
N LEU A 17 15.34 -8.95 -1.84
CA LEU A 17 16.07 -7.68 -1.71
C LEU A 17 16.31 -6.98 -3.05
N ALA A 18 16.78 -7.70 -4.07
CA ALA A 18 17.23 -7.06 -5.31
C ALA A 18 16.13 -6.25 -6.01
N PRO A 19 14.88 -6.72 -6.14
CA PRO A 19 13.80 -5.92 -6.76
C PRO A 19 13.46 -4.67 -5.94
N ASN A 20 13.50 -4.75 -4.62
CA ASN A 20 13.21 -3.62 -3.75
C ASN A 20 14.35 -2.58 -3.76
N LEU A 21 15.60 -3.03 -3.81
CA LEU A 21 16.75 -2.14 -4.00
C LEU A 21 16.71 -1.44 -5.37
N LEU A 22 16.20 -2.10 -6.40
CA LEU A 22 15.94 -1.47 -7.69
C LEU A 22 14.89 -0.35 -7.56
N LEU A 23 13.79 -0.54 -6.81
CA LEU A 23 12.82 0.54 -6.58
C LEU A 23 13.47 1.74 -5.88
N VAL A 24 14.31 1.51 -4.87
CA VAL A 24 15.04 2.58 -4.17
C VAL A 24 15.99 3.30 -5.12
N ALA A 25 16.76 2.55 -5.92
CA ALA A 25 17.66 3.13 -6.90
C ALA A 25 16.91 3.98 -7.93
N LEU A 26 15.78 3.48 -8.45
CA LEU A 26 14.93 4.24 -9.37
C LEU A 26 14.38 5.51 -8.70
N ALA A 27 13.82 5.42 -7.49
CA ALA A 27 13.32 6.58 -6.77
C ALA A 27 14.40 7.66 -6.53
N TRP A 28 15.64 7.24 -6.25
CA TRP A 28 16.74 8.15 -5.93
C TRP A 28 17.41 8.75 -7.17
N PHE A 29 17.72 7.93 -8.17
CA PHE A 29 18.45 8.36 -9.37
C PHE A 29 17.53 8.87 -10.50
N TRP A 30 16.23 8.64 -10.37
CA TRP A 30 15.23 9.02 -11.35
C TRP A 30 14.03 9.69 -10.65
N PRO A 31 14.24 10.82 -9.95
CA PRO A 31 13.19 11.49 -9.19
C PRO A 31 12.08 12.03 -10.12
N HIS A 32 10.89 12.20 -9.60
CA HIS A 32 9.82 12.94 -10.30
C HIS A 32 10.14 14.44 -10.31
N ASP A 33 9.61 15.18 -11.28
CA ASP A 33 9.79 16.64 -11.39
C ASP A 33 8.53 17.37 -11.91
N GLY A 34 7.38 16.71 -11.89
CA GLY A 34 6.10 17.30 -12.27
C GLY A 34 5.89 17.49 -13.78
N GLU A 35 6.81 17.06 -14.64
CA GLU A 35 6.64 17.18 -16.10
C GLU A 35 5.99 15.95 -16.74
N ASP A 36 5.15 16.19 -17.76
CA ASP A 36 4.66 15.15 -18.68
C ASP A 36 5.69 14.88 -19.78
N ARG A 37 6.15 13.62 -19.92
CA ARG A 37 7.19 13.27 -20.91
C ARG A 37 7.36 11.77 -21.11
N GLY A 38 8.37 11.42 -21.91
CA GLY A 38 8.83 10.06 -22.11
C GLY A 38 8.05 9.32 -23.20
N PRO A 39 8.42 8.06 -23.47
CA PRO A 39 7.76 7.27 -24.50
C PRO A 39 6.34 6.88 -24.05
N ALA A 40 5.40 6.87 -25.01
CA ALA A 40 3.98 6.61 -24.76
C ALA A 40 3.71 5.32 -23.97
N LEU A 41 4.45 4.25 -24.23
CA LEU A 41 4.26 2.97 -23.53
C LEU A 41 4.55 3.07 -22.02
N LEU A 42 5.54 3.87 -21.61
CA LEU A 42 5.89 4.03 -20.20
C LEU A 42 4.88 4.93 -19.47
N SER A 43 4.39 5.98 -20.14
CA SER A 43 3.29 6.81 -19.65
C SER A 43 2.01 5.98 -19.45
N ILE A 44 1.63 5.18 -20.45
CA ILE A 44 0.47 4.26 -20.39
C ILE A 44 0.64 3.26 -19.24
N ALA A 45 1.83 2.66 -19.09
CA ALA A 45 2.12 1.77 -17.99
C ALA A 45 1.94 2.47 -16.64
N GLY A 46 2.46 3.70 -16.49
CA GLY A 46 2.26 4.51 -15.28
C GLY A 46 0.79 4.63 -14.87
N HIS A 47 -0.10 4.97 -15.81
CA HIS A 47 -1.54 5.06 -15.53
C HIS A 47 -2.16 3.76 -14.98
N GLN A 48 -1.57 2.60 -15.27
CA GLN A 48 -2.10 1.32 -14.79
C GLN A 48 -1.80 1.07 -13.31
N HIS A 49 -0.99 1.89 -12.62
CA HIS A 49 -0.74 1.78 -11.18
C HIS A 49 -2.05 1.66 -10.38
N PHE A 50 -3.07 2.47 -10.73
CA PHE A 50 -4.38 2.45 -10.08
C PHE A 50 -5.14 1.13 -10.25
N ILE A 51 -5.00 0.45 -11.40
CA ILE A 51 -5.63 -0.86 -11.57
C ILE A 51 -4.80 -1.92 -10.85
N LEU A 52 -3.47 -1.86 -10.97
CA LEU A 52 -2.56 -2.83 -10.37
C LEU A 52 -2.63 -2.87 -8.85
N LEU A 53 -2.88 -1.75 -8.15
CA LEU A 53 -2.98 -1.74 -6.68
C LEU A 53 -4.10 -2.63 -6.11
N HIS A 54 -5.11 -3.00 -6.90
CA HIS A 54 -6.19 -3.87 -6.42
C HIS A 54 -5.69 -5.28 -6.08
N PHE A 55 -4.68 -5.76 -6.80
CA PHE A 55 -4.07 -7.08 -6.58
C PHE A 55 -3.36 -7.18 -5.22
N PRO A 56 -2.36 -6.34 -4.88
CA PRO A 56 -1.72 -6.40 -3.57
C PRO A 56 -2.73 -6.13 -2.45
N ILE A 57 -3.68 -5.22 -2.60
CA ILE A 57 -4.70 -4.97 -1.57
C ILE A 57 -5.49 -6.23 -1.26
N ALA A 58 -6.07 -6.88 -2.27
CA ALA A 58 -6.85 -8.10 -2.06
C ALA A 58 -6.01 -9.24 -1.46
N ILE A 59 -4.81 -9.45 -1.99
CA ILE A 59 -3.96 -10.59 -1.59
C ILE A 59 -3.34 -10.38 -0.21
N LEU A 60 -2.81 -9.19 0.09
CA LEU A 60 -2.20 -8.91 1.40
C LEU A 60 -3.25 -8.93 2.51
N MET A 61 -4.51 -8.59 2.23
CA MET A 61 -5.60 -8.71 3.21
C MET A 61 -6.02 -10.17 3.45
N ILE A 62 -6.11 -10.98 2.38
CA ILE A 62 -6.67 -12.34 2.49
C ILE A 62 -5.70 -13.34 3.17
N VAL A 63 -4.39 -13.14 3.03
CA VAL A 63 -3.37 -14.02 3.62
C VAL A 63 -3.44 -14.06 5.16
N PRO A 64 -3.33 -12.94 5.90
CA PRO A 64 -3.47 -12.95 7.36
C PRO A 64 -4.88 -13.31 7.79
N PHE A 65 -5.92 -12.99 7.01
CA PHE A 65 -7.28 -13.41 7.31
C PHE A 65 -7.38 -14.94 7.43
N PHE A 66 -6.87 -15.69 6.44
CA PHE A 66 -6.89 -17.15 6.49
C PHE A 66 -5.95 -17.75 7.53
N GLU A 67 -4.77 -17.15 7.76
CA GLU A 67 -3.87 -17.60 8.83
C GLU A 67 -4.50 -17.41 10.24
N ILE A 68 -5.36 -16.41 10.43
CA ILE A 68 -6.09 -16.19 11.69
C ILE A 68 -7.31 -17.12 11.77
N TRP A 69 -8.05 -17.27 10.67
CA TRP A 69 -9.25 -18.10 10.59
C TRP A 69 -8.93 -19.58 10.86
N ASP A 70 -7.86 -20.10 10.26
CA ASP A 70 -7.42 -21.47 10.46
C ASP A 70 -5.93 -21.51 10.83
N ARG A 71 -5.68 -21.75 12.12
CA ARG A 71 -4.33 -21.73 12.67
C ARG A 71 -3.61 -23.03 12.36
N HIS A 72 -2.69 -22.97 11.42
CA HIS A 72 -1.79 -24.07 11.11
C HIS A 72 -0.40 -23.90 11.76
N THR A 73 0.22 -25.01 12.14
CA THR A 73 1.64 -25.02 12.58
C THR A 73 2.55 -24.48 11.49
N GLU A 74 2.28 -24.89 10.24
CA GLU A 74 2.99 -24.49 9.04
C GLU A 74 2.05 -23.79 8.06
N ALA A 75 2.51 -22.75 7.37
CA ALA A 75 1.74 -22.12 6.31
C ALA A 75 1.46 -23.14 5.18
N SER A 76 0.21 -23.21 4.73
CA SER A 76 -0.17 -24.06 3.60
C SER A 76 0.52 -23.62 2.30
N LEU A 77 0.62 -24.50 1.31
CA LEU A 77 1.22 -24.15 0.02
C LEU A 77 0.50 -22.97 -0.66
N LEU A 78 -0.83 -22.90 -0.52
CA LEU A 78 -1.63 -21.79 -1.03
C LEU A 78 -1.23 -20.47 -0.36
N ILE A 79 -1.17 -20.43 0.98
CA ILE A 79 -0.76 -19.24 1.74
C ILE A 79 0.66 -18.80 1.36
N ARG A 80 1.60 -19.74 1.20
CA ARG A 80 2.97 -19.43 0.75
C ARG A 80 2.99 -18.79 -0.64
N ARG A 81 2.18 -19.30 -1.57
CA ARG A 81 2.07 -18.77 -2.94
C ARG A 81 1.37 -17.42 -2.98
N LEU A 82 0.29 -17.24 -2.22
CA LEU A 82 -0.42 -15.96 -2.10
C LEU A 82 0.48 -14.89 -1.47
N SER A 83 1.24 -15.23 -0.42
CA SER A 83 2.19 -14.27 0.16
C SER A 83 3.27 -13.84 -0.84
N LEU A 84 3.79 -14.75 -1.67
CA LEU A 84 4.72 -14.38 -2.75
C LEU A 84 4.04 -13.50 -3.80
N LEU A 85 2.84 -13.88 -4.22
CA LEU A 85 2.09 -13.12 -5.22
C LEU A 85 1.76 -11.70 -4.72
N GLY A 86 1.46 -11.54 -3.43
CA GLY A 86 1.26 -10.24 -2.78
C GLY A 86 2.53 -9.40 -2.79
N ALA A 87 3.70 -10.00 -2.50
CA ALA A 87 4.99 -9.30 -2.56
C ALA A 87 5.36 -8.88 -3.99
N VAL A 88 5.11 -9.72 -4.98
CA VAL A 88 5.37 -9.41 -6.40
C VAL A 88 4.39 -8.34 -6.91
N SER A 89 3.11 -8.43 -6.55
CA SER A 89 2.10 -7.49 -7.01
C SER A 89 2.31 -6.11 -6.42
N ILE A 90 2.65 -5.98 -5.13
CA ILE A 90 2.94 -4.67 -4.54
C ILE A 90 4.21 -4.05 -5.12
N TRP A 91 5.23 -4.87 -5.42
CA TRP A 91 6.43 -4.40 -6.10
C TRP A 91 6.11 -3.87 -7.50
N ALA A 92 5.30 -4.59 -8.27
CA ALA A 92 4.86 -4.18 -9.61
C ALA A 92 4.03 -2.89 -9.56
N THR A 93 3.10 -2.80 -8.59
CA THR A 93 2.36 -1.57 -8.30
C THR A 93 3.31 -0.41 -8.02
N CYS A 94 4.32 -0.57 -7.16
CA CYS A 94 5.28 0.49 -6.86
C CYS A 94 6.11 0.91 -8.07
N LEU A 95 6.55 -0.06 -8.89
CA LEU A 95 7.24 0.24 -10.14
C LEU A 95 6.38 1.10 -11.07
N PHE A 96 5.10 0.74 -11.23
CA PHE A 96 4.17 1.50 -12.07
C PHE A 96 3.88 2.88 -11.47
N GLY A 97 3.82 3.00 -10.14
CA GLY A 97 3.70 4.30 -9.46
C GLY A 97 4.89 5.21 -9.71
N LEU A 98 6.12 4.66 -9.75
CA LEU A 98 7.31 5.43 -10.15
C LEU A 98 7.24 5.89 -11.61
N LEU A 99 6.70 5.05 -12.51
CA LEU A 99 6.47 5.45 -13.91
C LEU A 99 5.43 6.57 -13.99
N GLU A 100 4.32 6.47 -13.23
CA GLU A 100 3.29 7.51 -13.16
C GLU A 100 3.89 8.83 -12.67
N ALA A 101 4.61 8.81 -11.54
CA ALA A 101 5.22 10.00 -10.95
C ALA A 101 6.19 10.69 -11.91
N ARG A 102 6.95 9.93 -12.71
CA ARG A 102 7.92 10.50 -13.64
C ARG A 102 7.29 11.03 -14.94
N PHE A 103 6.39 10.26 -15.54
CA PHE A 103 5.99 10.47 -16.93
C PHE A 103 4.66 11.21 -17.09
N ASN A 104 3.85 11.27 -16.02
CA ASN A 104 2.49 11.80 -16.07
C ASN A 104 2.29 12.95 -15.06
N GLY A 105 3.28 13.85 -14.97
CA GLY A 105 3.11 15.13 -14.27
C GLY A 105 2.82 14.98 -12.78
N GLY A 106 3.44 14.00 -12.12
CA GLY A 106 3.21 13.72 -10.71
C GLY A 106 3.66 14.88 -9.82
N ASP A 107 2.73 15.77 -9.47
CA ASP A 107 2.93 16.86 -8.52
C ASP A 107 1.64 17.07 -7.70
N TYR A 108 1.60 16.45 -6.52
CA TYR A 108 0.50 16.62 -5.57
C TYR A 108 1.00 16.52 -4.12
N THR A 109 0.29 17.17 -3.20
CA THR A 109 0.61 17.13 -1.77
C THR A 109 0.62 15.69 -1.26
N GLY A 110 1.76 15.26 -0.72
CA GLY A 110 1.93 13.91 -0.17
C GLY A 110 2.48 12.86 -1.14
N LEU A 111 2.81 13.24 -2.39
CA LEU A 111 3.44 12.33 -3.36
C LEU A 111 4.70 11.66 -2.81
N ASP A 112 5.64 12.42 -2.24
CA ASP A 112 6.86 11.86 -1.65
C ASP A 112 6.56 10.85 -0.53
N GLN A 113 5.62 11.17 0.34
CA GLN A 113 5.21 10.28 1.42
C GLN A 113 4.62 8.99 0.85
N HIS A 114 3.72 9.11 -0.12
CA HIS A 114 3.11 7.97 -0.79
C HIS A 114 4.14 7.09 -1.50
N LEU A 115 5.09 7.70 -2.23
CA LEU A 115 6.15 7.01 -2.95
C LEU A 115 7.03 6.19 -2.00
N TRP A 116 7.56 6.81 -0.95
CA TRP A 116 8.45 6.13 -0.01
C TRP A 116 7.71 5.09 0.84
N LEU A 117 6.46 5.35 1.23
CA LEU A 117 5.64 4.36 1.93
C LEU A 117 5.24 3.19 1.04
N GLY A 118 5.01 3.41 -0.25
CA GLY A 118 4.81 2.33 -1.23
C GLY A 118 6.02 1.41 -1.31
N ILE A 119 7.22 1.99 -1.47
CA ILE A 119 8.48 1.23 -1.46
C ILE A 119 8.66 0.49 -0.13
N ALA A 120 8.39 1.13 1.01
CA ALA A 120 8.43 0.48 2.31
C ALA A 120 7.45 -0.68 2.41
N ALA A 121 6.22 -0.53 1.91
CA ALA A 121 5.22 -1.59 1.87
C ALA A 121 5.70 -2.80 1.04
N SER A 122 6.40 -2.55 -0.07
CA SER A 122 7.02 -3.60 -0.88
C SER A 122 8.13 -4.36 -0.14
N PHE A 123 8.99 -3.66 0.62
CA PHE A 123 9.97 -4.31 1.50
C PHE A 123 9.30 -5.16 2.58
N VAL A 124 8.27 -4.63 3.25
CA VAL A 124 7.58 -5.34 4.33
C VAL A 124 6.83 -6.56 3.81
N ALA A 125 6.18 -6.48 2.64
CA ALA A 125 5.54 -7.63 2.00
C ALA A 125 6.54 -8.72 1.60
N ALA A 126 7.70 -8.33 1.04
CA ALA A 126 8.78 -9.26 0.74
C ALA A 126 9.35 -9.91 2.02
N GLY A 127 9.49 -9.14 3.10
CA GLY A 127 9.86 -9.63 4.42
C GLY A 127 8.83 -10.62 4.98
N ALA A 128 7.54 -10.32 4.86
CA ALA A 128 6.46 -11.22 5.28
C ALA A 128 6.50 -12.55 4.52
N TRP A 129 6.79 -12.52 3.21
CA TRP A 129 7.03 -13.73 2.43
C TRP A 129 8.26 -14.52 2.87
N LEU A 130 9.37 -13.86 3.21
CA LEU A 130 10.54 -14.56 3.75
C LEU A 130 10.23 -15.27 5.07
N LEU A 131 9.43 -14.61 5.92
CA LEU A 131 9.03 -15.09 7.25
C LEU A 131 7.88 -16.13 7.21
N ILE A 132 7.35 -16.48 6.03
CA ILE A 132 6.21 -17.42 5.88
C ILE A 132 6.50 -18.86 6.34
N PHE A 133 7.77 -19.18 6.64
CA PHE A 133 8.18 -20.49 7.18
C PHE A 133 8.46 -20.44 8.68
N GLN A 134 8.21 -19.31 9.34
CA GLN A 134 8.38 -19.14 10.78
C GLN A 134 7.12 -19.59 11.53
N SER A 135 7.17 -19.51 12.87
CA SER A 135 6.00 -19.81 13.71
C SER A 135 4.78 -18.97 13.32
N TRP A 136 3.58 -19.52 13.52
CA TRP A 136 2.32 -18.86 13.20
C TRP A 136 2.24 -17.40 13.66
N ARG A 137 2.69 -17.10 14.90
CA ARG A 137 2.71 -15.73 15.43
C ARG A 137 3.56 -14.78 14.57
N VAL A 138 4.76 -15.22 14.19
CA VAL A 138 5.68 -14.42 13.37
C VAL A 138 5.09 -14.19 11.97
N ARG A 139 4.49 -15.22 11.37
CA ARG A 139 3.83 -15.10 10.05
C ARG A 139 2.70 -14.08 10.10
N VAL A 140 1.76 -14.24 11.03
CA VAL A 140 0.60 -13.34 11.16
C VAL A 140 1.05 -11.90 11.42
N ILE A 141 1.97 -11.67 12.36
CA ILE A 141 2.48 -10.32 12.65
C ILE A 141 3.14 -9.70 11.42
N ALA A 142 3.96 -10.45 10.68
CA ALA A 142 4.62 -9.93 9.49
C ALA A 142 3.62 -9.58 8.37
N GLN A 143 2.58 -10.40 8.16
CA GLN A 143 1.53 -10.14 7.18
C GLN A 143 0.66 -8.94 7.58
N LEU A 144 0.30 -8.82 8.85
CA LEU A 144 -0.43 -7.65 9.37
C LEU A 144 0.39 -6.36 9.27
N ALA A 145 1.71 -6.43 9.47
CA ALA A 145 2.60 -5.30 9.24
C ALA A 145 2.60 -4.88 7.77
N ALA A 146 2.62 -5.83 6.83
CA ALA A 146 2.52 -5.54 5.40
C ALA A 146 1.20 -4.86 5.04
N VAL A 147 0.08 -5.37 5.59
CA VAL A 147 -1.25 -4.74 5.45
C VAL A 147 -1.22 -3.31 5.98
N ALA A 148 -0.72 -3.08 7.20
CA ALA A 148 -0.75 -1.77 7.83
C ALA A 148 0.03 -0.73 7.01
N VAL A 149 1.27 -1.04 6.59
CA VAL A 149 2.09 -0.10 5.80
C VAL A 149 1.46 0.16 4.43
N MET A 150 0.95 -0.90 3.76
CA MET A 150 0.22 -0.75 2.50
C MET A 150 -1.02 0.13 2.67
N THR A 151 -1.81 -0.05 3.73
CA THR A 151 -3.02 0.76 3.97
C THR A 151 -2.68 2.23 4.18
N ILE A 152 -1.62 2.55 4.91
CA ILE A 152 -1.16 3.94 5.09
C ILE A 152 -0.73 4.51 3.73
N ALA A 153 0.06 3.78 2.95
CA ALA A 153 0.46 4.21 1.61
C ALA A 153 -0.76 4.45 0.70
N ALA A 154 -1.71 3.51 0.67
CA ALA A 154 -2.93 3.59 -0.12
C ALA A 154 -3.84 4.74 0.31
N HIS A 155 -3.91 5.04 1.61
CA HIS A 155 -4.69 6.17 2.13
C HIS A 155 -4.13 7.51 1.62
N ILE A 156 -2.82 7.72 1.73
CA ILE A 156 -2.16 8.95 1.26
C ILE A 156 -2.30 9.07 -0.26
N GLY A 157 -2.09 7.97 -1.01
CA GLY A 157 -2.27 7.97 -2.46
C GLY A 157 -3.72 8.21 -2.89
N GLY A 158 -4.69 7.66 -2.14
CA GLY A 158 -6.12 7.85 -2.37
C GLY A 158 -6.57 9.30 -2.21
N ALA A 159 -5.88 10.10 -1.39
CA ALA A 159 -6.16 11.52 -1.24
C ALA A 159 -5.98 12.31 -2.55
N LYS A 160 -5.14 11.82 -3.48
CA LYS A 160 -5.01 12.39 -4.84
C LYS A 160 -6.35 12.37 -5.60
N VAL A 161 -7.14 11.30 -5.44
CA VAL A 161 -8.37 11.07 -6.21
C VAL A 161 -9.62 11.48 -5.43
N HIS A 162 -9.63 11.24 -4.12
CA HIS A 162 -10.82 11.39 -3.28
C HIS A 162 -10.78 12.62 -2.35
N GLY A 163 -9.63 13.31 -2.25
CA GLY A 163 -9.42 14.34 -1.23
C GLY A 163 -9.34 13.74 0.18
N ASP A 164 -9.60 14.55 1.21
CA ASP A 164 -9.58 14.09 2.60
C ASP A 164 -10.77 13.17 2.91
N LEU A 165 -10.48 11.86 2.99
CA LEU A 165 -11.46 10.81 3.31
C LEU A 165 -11.98 10.87 4.75
N PHE A 166 -11.28 11.55 5.67
CA PHE A 166 -11.73 11.71 7.05
C PHE A 166 -12.62 12.94 7.24
N LYS A 167 -12.75 13.79 6.21
CA LYS A 167 -13.66 14.92 6.23
C LYS A 167 -15.12 14.42 6.23
N PRO A 168 -15.92 14.77 7.26
CA PRO A 168 -17.34 14.43 7.27
C PRO A 168 -18.07 15.03 6.06
N ASN A 169 -19.14 14.38 5.61
CA ASN A 169 -19.98 14.94 4.55
C ASN A 169 -20.62 16.27 5.00
N ALA A 170 -21.00 17.11 4.03
CA ALA A 170 -21.51 18.45 4.33
C ALA A 170 -22.78 18.45 5.20
N GLU A 171 -23.60 17.39 5.11
CA GLU A 171 -24.82 17.24 5.91
C GLU A 171 -24.51 16.95 7.39
N ALA A 172 -23.51 16.12 7.67
CA ALA A 172 -23.04 15.83 9.02
C ALA A 172 -22.45 17.08 9.68
N VAL A 173 -21.75 17.92 8.91
CA VAL A 173 -21.23 19.21 9.41
C VAL A 173 -22.39 20.16 9.76
N LYS A 174 -23.40 20.29 8.88
CA LYS A 174 -24.60 21.12 9.14
C LYS A 174 -25.42 20.63 10.33
N ALA A 175 -25.53 19.31 10.53
CA ALA A 175 -26.24 18.73 11.67
C ALA A 175 -25.53 18.98 13.02
N ALA A 176 -24.22 19.22 13.00
CA ALA A 176 -23.41 19.53 14.17
C ALA A 176 -23.38 21.03 14.51
N GLU A 177 -23.80 21.91 13.59
CA GLU A 177 -23.95 23.34 13.89
C GLU A 177 -25.11 23.52 14.89
N PRO A 178 -24.88 24.16 16.06
CA PRO A 178 -25.96 24.45 16.98
C PRO A 178 -26.98 25.32 16.25
N LYS A 179 -28.21 24.80 16.15
CA LYS A 179 -29.37 25.54 15.62
C LYS A 179 -29.38 26.89 16.32
N ALA A 180 -28.98 27.96 15.61
CA ALA A 180 -28.91 29.29 16.18
C ALA A 180 -30.26 29.58 16.86
N ALA A 181 -30.20 30.04 18.10
CA ALA A 181 -31.35 30.39 18.91
C ALA A 181 -32.12 31.56 18.27
N THR A 182 -32.91 31.26 17.25
CA THR A 182 -33.86 32.17 16.62
C THR A 182 -35.25 31.62 16.87
N ASP A 183 -35.73 31.73 18.11
CA ASP A 183 -37.16 31.62 18.44
C ASP A 183 -37.46 32.09 19.87
N HIS A 184 -36.85 33.20 20.30
CA HIS A 184 -37.42 33.97 21.40
C HIS A 184 -38.22 35.13 20.81
N PRO A 185 -39.57 35.11 20.86
CA PRO A 185 -40.36 36.28 20.49
C PRO A 185 -40.00 37.43 21.45
N PRO A 186 -40.00 38.69 20.96
CA PRO A 186 -39.68 39.82 21.81
C PRO A 186 -40.68 39.89 22.96
N ILE A 187 -40.18 39.85 24.20
CA ILE A 187 -40.97 40.11 25.39
C ILE A 187 -41.39 41.58 25.31
N PRO A 188 -42.70 41.90 25.27
CA PRO A 188 -43.13 43.28 25.31
C PRO A 188 -42.78 43.84 26.69
N LEU A 189 -41.84 44.78 26.73
CA LEU A 189 -41.69 45.68 27.87
C LEU A 189 -42.91 46.59 27.85
N GLY A 190 -43.57 46.69 29.01
CA GLY A 190 -44.84 47.40 29.20
C GLY A 190 -44.80 48.88 28.89
#